data_AF-F2F206-F1
#
_entry.id   AF-F2F206-F1
#
_cell.length_a   1.000
_cell.length_b   1.000
_cell.length_c   1.000
_cell.angle_alpha   90.00
_cell.angle_beta   90.00
_cell.angle_gamma   90.00
#
_symmetry.space_group_name_H-M   'P 1'
#
loop_
_entity.id
_entity.type
_entity.pdbx_description
1 polymer ?
#
loop_
_entity_poly.entity_id
_entity_poly.type
_entity_poly.pdbx_seq_one_letter_code
_entity_poly.pdbx_strand_id
1 'polypeptide(L)' 'MTFNEERKCRHCGSSEFDEATDYILLRKSKVSFVGSEKVYTFCISCGEVQSIRLTNPNVFKK' A
#
# COMPACT_ATOMS: atom_id res chain seq x y z
N MET A 1 6.42 17.67 21.81
CA MET A 1 6.75 17.97 20.39
C MET A 1 6.99 16.63 19.74
N THR A 2 6.02 16.13 18.97
CA THR A 2 6.10 14.82 18.30
C THR A 2 7.04 14.93 17.11
N PHE A 3 8.09 14.10 17.10
CA PHE A 3 8.96 13.94 15.93
C PHE A 3 8.12 13.36 14.79
N ASN A 4 7.59 14.22 13.92
CA ASN A 4 7.27 13.80 12.57
C ASN A 4 8.63 13.55 11.90
N GLU A 5 9.14 12.32 12.00
CA GLU A 5 10.10 11.84 11.02
C GLU A 5 9.42 12.02 9.67
N GLU A 6 9.77 13.09 8.96
CA GLU A 6 9.34 13.33 7.60
C GLU A 6 9.61 12.03 6.85
N ARG A 7 8.55 11.31 6.47
CA ARG A 7 8.65 10.04 5.77
C ARG A 7 9.34 10.32 4.45
N LYS A 8 10.67 10.24 4.43
CA LYS A 8 11.49 10.40 3.24
C LYS A 8 11.65 9.04 2.58
N CYS A 9 11.74 9.07 1.26
CA CYS A 9 12.03 7.91 0.44
C CYS A 9 13.41 7.40 0.83
N ARG A 10 13.49 6.13 1.23
CA ARG A 10 14.77 5.52 1.65
C ARG A 10 15.77 5.43 0.49
N HIS A 11 15.28 5.48 -0.75
CA HIS A 11 16.11 5.41 -1.94
C HIS A 11 16.62 6.78 -2.41
N CYS A 12 15.74 7.78 -2.56
CA CYS A 12 16.12 9.08 -3.14
C CYS A 12 16.00 10.29 -2.20
N GLY A 13 15.51 10.09 -0.96
CA GLY A 13 15.34 11.17 0.02
C GLY A 13 14.15 12.09 -0.20
N SER A 14 13.38 11.93 -1.29
CA SER A 14 12.16 12.70 -1.57
C SER A 14 11.07 12.47 -0.54
N SER A 15 10.24 13.46 -0.27
CA SER A 15 9.04 13.38 0.58
C SER A 15 7.74 13.26 -0.22
N GLU A 16 7.82 13.11 -1.54
CA GLU A 16 6.66 13.00 -2.42
C GLU A 16 6.23 11.54 -2.61
N PHE A 17 5.03 11.24 -2.12
CA PHE A 17 4.43 9.91 -2.20
C PHE A 17 3.01 9.99 -2.75
N ASP A 18 2.62 8.94 -3.45
CA ASP A 18 1.24 8.73 -3.89
C ASP A 18 0.78 7.31 -3.52
N GLU A 19 -0.53 7.10 -3.63
CA GLU A 19 -1.17 5.80 -3.43
C GLU A 19 -1.84 5.30 -4.70
N ALA A 20 -1.62 4.02 -5.01
CA ALA A 20 -2.31 3.34 -6.09
C ALA A 20 -2.89 2.02 -5.61
N THR A 21 -3.91 1.54 -6.32
CA THR A 21 -4.52 0.24 -6.08
C THR A 21 -4.55 -0.59 -7.35
N ASP A 22 -4.57 -1.90 -7.19
CA ASP A 22 -4.85 -2.80 -8.30
C ASP A 22 -6.34 -2.75 -8.67
N TYR A 23 -6.64 -2.92 -9.96
CA TYR A 23 -8.02 -3.06 -10.42
C TYR A 23 -8.71 -4.33 -9.87
N ILE A 24 -7.92 -5.36 -9.54
CA ILE A 24 -8.42 -6.65 -9.05
C ILE A 24 -8.21 -6.74 -7.55
N LEU A 25 -9.27 -7.10 -6.82
CA LEU A 25 -9.19 -7.37 -5.39
C LEU A 25 -8.39 -8.64 -5.09
N LEU A 26 -7.54 -8.58 -4.05
CA LEU A 26 -6.90 -9.75 -3.50
C LEU A 26 -7.95 -10.63 -2.81
N ARG A 27 -8.10 -11.86 -3.27
CA ARG A 27 -9.14 -12.79 -2.81
C ARG A 27 -8.53 -14.06 -2.26
N LYS A 28 -9.19 -14.67 -1.26
CA LYS A 28 -8.74 -15.92 -0.63
C LYS A 28 -8.82 -17.12 -1.60
N SER A 29 -9.72 -17.08 -2.57
CA SER A 29 -9.87 -18.10 -3.62
C SER A 29 -10.42 -17.46 -4.90
N LYS A 30 -10.25 -18.13 -6.04
CA LYS A 30 -10.75 -17.65 -7.35
C LYS A 30 -12.27 -17.45 -7.39
N VAL A 31 -13.01 -18.20 -6.58
CA VAL A 31 -14.48 -18.15 -6.51
C VAL A 31 -15.02 -17.20 -5.44
N SER A 32 -14.15 -16.60 -4.61
CA SER A 32 -14.58 -15.68 -3.57
C SER A 32 -15.15 -14.41 -4.20
N PHE A 33 -16.35 -14.01 -3.79
CA PHE A 33 -16.94 -12.71 -4.14
C PHE A 33 -16.42 -11.58 -3.26
N VAL A 34 -15.80 -11.92 -2.12
CA VAL A 34 -15.23 -10.96 -1.17
C VAL A 34 -13.70 -10.96 -1.31
N GLY A 35 -13.11 -9.76 -1.35
CA GLY A 35 -11.67 -9.55 -1.42
C GLY A 35 -11.25 -8.27 -0.71
N SER A 36 -9.96 -8.01 -0.68
CA SER A 36 -9.36 -6.79 -0.14
C SER A 36 -8.62 -6.05 -1.23
N GLU A 37 -8.71 -4.73 -1.24
CA GLU A 37 -7.85 -3.90 -2.08
C GLU A 37 -6.42 -3.95 -1.54
N LYS A 38 -5.47 -3.94 -2.47
CA LYS A 38 -4.05 -3.79 -2.19
C LYS A 38 -3.67 -2.36 -2.51
N VAL A 39 -3.23 -1.62 -1.49
CA VAL A 39 -2.79 -0.23 -1.61
C VAL A 39 -1.27 -0.20 -1.59
N TYR A 40 -0.70 0.37 -2.64
CA TYR A 40 0.73 0.66 -2.75
C TYR A 40 0.94 2.12 -2.40
N THR A 41 1.82 2.40 -1.45
CA THR A 41 2.36 3.75 -1.26
C THR A 41 3.75 3.78 -1.87
N PHE A 42 3.98 4.65 -2.85
CA PHE A 42 5.23 4.70 -3.59
C PHE A 42 5.72 6.14 -3.77
N CYS A 43 7.02 6.30 -3.92
CA CYS A 43 7.64 7.59 -4.16
C CYS A 43 7.40 8.03 -5.61
N ILE A 44 6.80 9.19 -5.81
CA ILE A 44 6.53 9.74 -7.15
C ILE A 44 7.86 10.00 -7.89
N SER A 45 8.87 10.47 -7.16
CA SER A 45 10.11 10.94 -7.76
C SER A 45 11.00 9.82 -8.30
N CYS A 46 10.94 8.60 -7.77
CA CYS A 46 11.82 7.49 -8.19
C CYS A 46 11.15 6.11 -8.32
N GLY A 47 9.87 5.97 -7.97
CA GLY A 47 9.12 4.71 -8.08
C GLY A 47 9.34 3.72 -6.94
N GLU A 48 10.17 4.04 -5.94
CA GLU A 48 10.39 3.15 -4.79
C GLU A 48 9.08 2.92 -4.01
N VAL A 49 8.72 1.66 -3.80
CA VAL A 49 7.53 1.29 -3.03
C VAL A 49 7.87 1.34 -1.54
N GLN A 50 7.25 2.27 -0.83
CA GLN A 50 7.48 2.45 0.60
C GLN A 50 6.65 1.47 1.44
N SER A 51 5.42 1.19 1.03
CA SER A 51 4.59 0.22 1.74
C SER A 51 3.54 -0.42 0.84
N ILE A 52 3.13 -1.63 1.23
CA ILE A 52 2.01 -2.34 0.64
C ILE A 52 1.09 -2.75 1.79
N ARG A 53 -0.18 -2.38 1.73
CA ARG A 53 -1.18 -2.74 2.74
C ARG A 53 -2.46 -3.28 2.13
N LEU A 54 -3.18 -4.07 2.91
CA LEU A 54 -4.53 -4.54 2.58
C LEU A 54 -5.55 -3.70 3.34
N THR A 55 -6.58 -3.20 2.65
CA THR A 55 -7.64 -2.40 3.28
C THR A 55 -8.52 -3.22 4.24
N ASN A 56 -8.77 -4.50 3.91
CA ASN A 56 -9.57 -5.39 4.73
C ASN A 56 -8.92 -6.78 4.87
N PRO A 57 -7.91 -6.95 5.75
CA PRO A 57 -7.27 -8.24 5.96
C PRO A 57 -8.21 -9.28 6.59
N ASN A 58 -9.35 -8.89 7.16
CA ASN A 58 -10.28 -9.81 7.82
C ASN A 58 -10.94 -10.78 6.83
N VAL A 59 -11.01 -10.45 5.54
CA VAL A 59 -11.53 -11.36 4.49
C VAL A 59 -10.72 -12.67 4.39
N PHE A 60 -9.52 -12.69 4.96
CA PHE A 60 -8.65 -13.87 4.98
C PHE A 60 -8.72 -14.63 6.30
N LYS A 61 -9.18 -14.00 7.39
CA LYS A 61 -9.32 -14.65 8.70
C LYS A 61 -10.42 -15.72 8.66
N LYS A 62 -10.29 -16.74 9.51
CA LYS A 62 -11.29 -17.80 9.69
C LYS A 62 -12.24 -17.44 10.81
#